data_AF-A0A2V5HJS5-F1
#
_entry.id   AF-A0A2V5HJS5-F1
#
_cell.length_a   1.000
_cell.length_b   1.000
_cell.length_c   1.000
_cell.angle_alpha   90.00
_cell.angle_beta   90.00
_cell.angle_gamma   90.00
#
_symmetry.space_group_name_H-M   'P 1'
#
loop_
_entity.id
_entity.type
_entity.pdbx_description
1 polymer ?
#
loop_
_entity_poly.entity_id
_entity_poly.type
_entity_poly.pdbx_seq_one_letter_code
_entity_poly.pdbx_strand_id
1 'polypeptide(L)'
;MSSFLSRTFSRLTLSRARTKPSGTSENPEEAVDSDWVLTELWKIYRGAEDAASDSFAPDELSRWNVEITSFDPLDSRTPDTTSSLDPVAYFVPLRVDFHQKHARIVDKETEDSLNRRQRCLAPDYSPYRNGELLSPGERTAILACRFRDEMAISRKNLDPEYGDSTLRLVTRWRSHTDFHIDGFPDAEVRSGRGLYEAYDIFVNSKHPHVKLILSNAVRPEKEDDLLRSELLVILAVMHSRLRVESFLDHVIMPVMVFSFMPPSHVRVLMAIFDGQKIRISMSGLMPCSATSQDLYDTLVRYLAGGTNPKVDTKKFPVHPVARHMEEL
;
A
#
# COMPACT_ATOMS: atom_id res chain seq x y z
N MET A 1 1.32 7.27 -28.44
CA MET A 1 -0.12 7.37 -28.77
C MET A 1 -0.70 6.09 -29.40
N SER A 2 0.04 5.30 -30.19
CA SER A 2 -0.50 4.10 -30.87
C SER A 2 -0.70 2.85 -29.99
N SER A 3 0.05 2.65 -28.90
CA SER A 3 -0.12 1.48 -28.02
C SER A 3 -1.26 1.61 -26.99
N PHE A 4 -1.75 2.83 -26.75
CA PHE A 4 -2.83 3.12 -25.79
C PHE A 4 -4.17 2.57 -26.30
N LEU A 5 -4.52 2.87 -27.55
CA LEU A 5 -5.76 2.40 -28.17
C LEU A 5 -5.80 0.87 -28.28
N SER A 6 -4.69 0.21 -28.58
CA SER A 6 -4.67 -1.26 -28.73
C SER A 6 -5.04 -2.02 -27.44
N ARG A 7 -4.85 -1.42 -26.25
CA ARG A 7 -5.04 -2.12 -24.96
C ARG A 7 -6.42 -1.88 -24.35
N THR A 8 -7.03 -0.71 -24.58
CA THR A 8 -8.44 -0.45 -24.22
C THR A 8 -9.38 -1.43 -24.94
N PHE A 9 -9.06 -1.81 -26.18
CA PHE A 9 -9.82 -2.82 -26.94
C PHE A 9 -9.79 -4.25 -26.35
N SER A 10 -8.84 -4.57 -25.46
CA SER A 10 -8.80 -5.89 -24.81
C SER A 10 -9.97 -6.11 -23.82
N ARG A 11 -10.46 -5.04 -23.18
CA ARG A 11 -11.67 -5.12 -22.34
C ARG A 11 -12.94 -5.37 -23.17
N LEU A 12 -13.08 -4.70 -24.31
CA LEU A 12 -14.22 -4.90 -25.23
C LEU A 12 -14.26 -6.31 -25.83
N THR A 13 -13.09 -6.92 -26.09
CA THR A 13 -13.02 -8.27 -26.66
C THR A 13 -13.28 -9.37 -25.63
N LEU A 14 -12.83 -9.20 -24.39
CA LEU A 14 -13.13 -10.14 -23.30
C LEU A 14 -14.60 -10.09 -22.84
N SER A 15 -15.21 -8.89 -22.78
CA SER A 15 -16.65 -8.75 -22.51
C SER A 15 -17.50 -9.35 -23.64
N ARG A 16 -17.15 -9.10 -24.92
CA ARG A 16 -17.88 -9.69 -26.07
C ARG A 16 -17.74 -11.20 -26.19
N ALA A 17 -16.60 -11.79 -25.80
CA ALA A 17 -16.38 -13.23 -25.88
C ALA A 17 -17.30 -14.07 -24.97
N ARG A 18 -18.05 -13.43 -24.04
CA ARG A 18 -18.95 -14.12 -23.11
C ARG A 18 -20.43 -14.10 -23.49
N THR A 19 -20.81 -13.54 -24.63
CA THR A 19 -22.22 -13.47 -25.03
C THR A 19 -22.69 -14.69 -25.84
N LYS A 20 -23.16 -15.74 -25.13
CA LYS A 20 -24.30 -16.61 -25.52
C LYS A 20 -24.76 -17.50 -24.35
N PRO A 21 -26.05 -17.81 -24.23
CA PRO A 21 -27.06 -16.95 -23.60
C PRO A 21 -27.55 -17.58 -22.28
N SER A 22 -27.40 -16.86 -21.19
CA SER A 22 -28.28 -17.02 -20.02
C SER A 22 -28.72 -15.63 -19.60
N GLY A 23 -30.02 -15.39 -19.70
CA GLY A 23 -30.64 -14.08 -19.56
C GLY A 23 -30.35 -13.44 -18.21
N THR A 24 -29.37 -12.55 -18.19
CA THR A 24 -29.28 -11.46 -17.23
C THR A 24 -28.63 -10.31 -17.97
N SER A 25 -29.39 -9.23 -18.12
CA SER A 25 -28.98 -7.97 -18.74
C SER A 25 -27.80 -7.38 -17.96
N GLU A 26 -26.58 -7.52 -18.47
CA GLU A 26 -25.44 -6.69 -18.03
C GLU A 26 -25.67 -5.26 -18.53
N ASN A 27 -25.67 -4.30 -17.59
CA ASN A 27 -25.89 -2.90 -17.89
C ASN A 27 -24.59 -2.31 -18.49
N PRO A 28 -24.61 -1.78 -19.72
CA PRO A 28 -23.41 -1.28 -20.40
C PRO A 28 -22.78 -0.02 -19.75
N GLU A 29 -23.38 0.53 -18.70
CA GLU A 29 -22.86 1.68 -17.95
C GLU A 29 -21.70 1.32 -16.99
N GLU A 30 -21.67 0.12 -16.38
CA GLU A 30 -20.66 -0.24 -15.37
C GLU A 30 -19.25 -0.45 -15.96
N ALA A 31 -19.15 -0.89 -17.21
CA ALA A 31 -17.86 -1.05 -17.90
C ALA A 31 -17.24 0.32 -18.31
N VAL A 32 -18.07 1.35 -18.45
CA VAL A 32 -17.64 2.72 -18.78
C VAL A 32 -16.99 3.40 -17.56
N ASP A 33 -17.37 2.99 -16.34
CA ASP A 33 -16.86 3.60 -15.10
C ASP A 33 -15.41 3.27 -14.76
N SER A 34 -14.90 2.08 -15.11
CA SER A 34 -13.52 1.73 -14.75
C SER A 34 -12.46 2.31 -15.68
N ASP A 35 -12.80 2.64 -16.93
CA ASP A 35 -11.84 3.13 -17.93
C ASP A 35 -11.45 4.60 -17.70
N TRP A 36 -12.39 5.43 -17.24
CA TRP A 36 -12.09 6.82 -16.91
C TRP A 36 -11.25 6.92 -15.63
N VAL A 37 -11.46 6.03 -14.65
CA VAL A 37 -10.64 5.94 -13.42
C VAL A 37 -9.19 5.67 -13.77
N LEU A 38 -8.93 4.70 -14.66
CA LEU A 38 -7.58 4.41 -15.14
C LEU A 38 -6.94 5.65 -15.79
N THR A 39 -7.72 6.42 -16.55
CA THR A 39 -7.25 7.64 -17.21
C THR A 39 -6.87 8.72 -16.20
N GLU A 40 -7.70 8.93 -15.16
CA GLU A 40 -7.42 9.95 -14.14
C GLU A 40 -6.22 9.55 -13.27
N LEU A 41 -6.11 8.29 -12.86
CA LEU A 41 -4.93 7.77 -12.14
C LEU A 41 -3.65 7.96 -12.96
N TRP A 42 -3.69 7.66 -14.26
CA TRP A 42 -2.55 7.80 -15.15
C TRP A 42 -2.14 9.27 -15.34
N LYS A 43 -3.10 10.18 -15.45
CA LYS A 43 -2.85 11.62 -15.55
C LYS A 43 -2.12 12.15 -14.31
N ILE A 44 -2.57 11.79 -13.11
CA ILE A 44 -1.89 12.18 -11.85
C ILE A 44 -0.50 11.56 -11.80
N TYR A 45 -0.36 10.28 -12.16
CA TYR A 45 0.92 9.58 -12.17
C TYR A 45 1.94 10.30 -13.05
N ARG A 46 1.57 10.63 -14.30
CA ARG A 46 2.43 11.37 -15.23
C ARG A 46 2.82 12.74 -14.70
N GLY A 47 1.88 13.46 -14.07
CA GLY A 47 2.17 14.73 -13.42
C GLY A 47 3.23 14.62 -12.31
N ALA A 48 3.10 13.61 -11.45
CA ALA A 48 4.06 13.32 -10.38
C ALA A 48 5.41 12.80 -10.90
N GLU A 49 5.39 12.00 -11.98
CA GLU A 49 6.58 11.43 -12.60
C GLU A 49 7.45 12.50 -13.26
N ASP A 50 6.82 13.39 -14.02
CA ASP A 50 7.47 14.49 -14.74
C ASP A 50 7.87 15.65 -13.81
N ALA A 51 7.42 15.63 -12.55
CA ALA A 51 7.80 16.62 -11.55
C ALA A 51 9.31 16.58 -11.22
N ALA A 52 9.89 17.76 -10.99
CA ALA A 52 11.30 17.88 -10.64
C ALA A 52 11.58 17.49 -9.18
N SER A 53 10.62 17.75 -8.28
CA SER A 53 10.71 17.50 -6.83
C SER A 53 10.43 16.04 -6.48
N ASP A 54 11.08 15.55 -5.42
CA ASP A 54 10.82 14.24 -4.81
C ASP A 54 9.90 14.32 -3.57
N SER A 55 9.46 15.52 -3.20
CA SER A 55 8.57 15.84 -2.07
C SER A 55 7.48 16.80 -2.52
N PHE A 56 6.23 16.56 -2.14
CA PHE A 56 5.08 17.40 -2.50
C PHE A 56 4.35 17.90 -1.25
N ALA A 57 4.15 19.22 -1.19
CA ALA A 57 3.37 19.82 -0.13
C ALA A 57 1.86 19.57 -0.33
N PRO A 58 1.03 19.52 0.75
CA PRO A 58 -0.41 19.27 0.62
C PRO A 58 -1.15 20.25 -0.29
N ASP A 59 -0.73 21.51 -0.36
CA ASP A 59 -1.32 22.53 -1.22
C ASP A 59 -1.00 22.30 -2.70
N GLU A 60 0.19 21.80 -3.02
CA GLU A 60 0.55 21.39 -4.38
C GLU A 60 -0.29 20.20 -4.84
N LEU A 61 -0.43 19.20 -3.97
CA LEU A 61 -1.21 17.99 -4.18
C LEU A 61 -2.70 18.27 -4.40
N SER A 62 -3.24 19.29 -3.74
CA SER A 62 -4.64 19.70 -3.92
C SER A 62 -4.95 20.08 -5.38
N ARG A 63 -3.96 20.61 -6.13
CA ARG A 63 -4.10 20.96 -7.55
C ARG A 63 -4.20 19.72 -8.45
N TRP A 64 -3.78 18.56 -7.95
CA TRP A 64 -3.86 17.27 -8.63
C TRP A 64 -5.00 16.40 -8.12
N ASN A 65 -5.95 16.97 -7.37
CA ASN A 65 -7.01 16.23 -6.71
C ASN A 65 -6.46 15.11 -5.81
N VAL A 66 -5.42 15.43 -5.04
CA VAL A 66 -4.89 14.57 -3.98
C VAL A 66 -5.10 15.27 -2.65
N GLU A 67 -5.79 14.60 -1.73
CA GLU A 67 -6.11 15.10 -0.38
C GLU A 67 -5.43 14.23 0.66
N ILE A 68 -4.71 14.87 1.59
CA ILE A 68 -4.06 14.20 2.72
C ILE A 68 -4.82 14.51 4.01
N THR A 69 -5.11 13.48 4.78
CA THR A 69 -5.62 13.56 6.14
C THR A 69 -4.61 12.94 7.11
N SER A 70 -4.52 13.49 8.32
CA SER A 70 -3.65 12.94 9.35
C SER A 70 -4.27 11.68 9.97
N PHE A 71 -3.43 10.69 10.25
CA PHE A 71 -3.81 9.44 10.88
C PHE A 71 -2.71 8.98 11.83
N ASP A 72 -3.05 8.56 13.06
CA ASP A 72 -2.06 8.03 14.01
C ASP A 72 -2.27 6.52 14.23
N PRO A 73 -1.37 5.64 13.72
CA PRO A 73 -1.45 4.20 13.94
C PRO A 73 -1.13 3.79 15.38
N LEU A 74 -0.54 4.68 16.18
CA LEU A 74 -0.22 4.46 17.59
C LEU A 74 -1.39 4.82 18.52
N ASP A 75 -2.39 5.54 18.01
CA ASP A 75 -3.59 5.86 18.78
C ASP A 75 -4.42 4.59 19.03
N SER A 76 -4.76 4.38 20.29
CA SER A 76 -5.61 3.28 20.74
C SER A 76 -7.09 3.47 20.38
N ARG A 77 -7.50 4.69 20.02
CA ARG A 77 -8.86 4.98 19.59
C ARG A 77 -9.15 4.25 18.29
N THR A 78 -10.30 3.57 18.25
CA THR A 78 -10.76 2.93 17.02
C THR A 78 -11.09 4.01 15.99
N PRO A 79 -10.44 4.02 14.81
CA PRO A 79 -10.81 4.95 13.76
C PRO A 79 -12.27 4.71 13.34
N ASP A 80 -12.91 5.74 12.80
CA ASP A 80 -14.24 5.57 12.23
C ASP A 80 -14.13 4.65 11.01
N THR A 81 -14.65 3.43 11.16
CA THR A 81 -14.62 2.39 10.13
C THR A 81 -15.90 2.38 9.28
N THR A 82 -16.76 3.38 9.43
CA THR A 82 -18.04 3.48 8.71
C THR A 82 -17.99 4.44 7.53
N SER A 83 -17.10 5.44 7.57
CA SER A 83 -16.93 6.38 6.47
C SER A 83 -16.23 5.72 5.27
N SER A 84 -16.95 5.54 4.17
CA SER A 84 -16.36 5.05 2.91
C SER A 84 -15.45 6.09 2.23
N LEU A 85 -15.45 7.34 2.72
CA LEU A 85 -14.49 8.38 2.31
C LEU A 85 -13.17 8.32 3.07
N ASP A 86 -13.09 7.64 4.22
CA ASP A 86 -11.84 7.51 4.98
C ASP A 86 -11.04 6.30 4.49
N PRO A 87 -9.84 6.49 3.92
CA PRO A 87 -8.97 5.37 3.54
C PRO A 87 -8.69 4.37 4.67
N VAL A 88 -8.67 4.82 5.93
CA VAL A 88 -8.44 3.93 7.09
C VAL A 88 -9.55 2.91 7.24
N ALA A 89 -10.78 3.26 6.87
CA ALA A 89 -11.94 2.39 7.01
C ALA A 89 -11.85 1.11 6.17
N TYR A 90 -10.99 1.05 5.15
CA TYR A 90 -10.84 -0.13 4.28
C TYR A 90 -9.98 -1.23 4.91
N PHE A 91 -9.20 -0.91 5.95
CA PHE A 91 -8.28 -1.84 6.57
C PHE A 91 -8.66 -2.13 8.02
N VAL A 92 -8.65 -3.41 8.39
CA VAL A 92 -8.96 -3.84 9.77
C VAL A 92 -7.69 -4.39 10.40
N PRO A 93 -6.99 -3.63 11.27
CA PRO A 93 -5.80 -4.15 11.93
C PRO A 93 -6.16 -5.33 12.85
N LEU A 94 -5.17 -6.19 13.12
CA LEU A 94 -5.30 -7.19 14.19
C LEU A 94 -5.59 -6.50 15.54
N ARG A 95 -6.22 -7.24 16.46
CA ARG A 95 -6.56 -6.72 17.80
C ARG A 95 -5.31 -6.26 18.55
N VAL A 96 -5.45 -5.25 19.41
CA VAL A 96 -4.34 -4.68 20.20
C VAL A 96 -3.67 -5.75 21.08
N ASP A 97 -4.46 -6.72 21.58
CA ASP A 97 -3.97 -7.83 22.41
C ASP A 97 -3.38 -9.01 21.60
N PHE A 98 -3.26 -8.89 20.28
CA PHE A 98 -2.80 -9.97 19.40
C PHE A 98 -1.43 -10.52 19.81
N HIS A 99 -0.47 -9.64 20.07
CA HIS A 99 0.91 -10.03 20.40
C HIS A 99 1.02 -10.74 21.75
N GLN A 100 0.12 -10.43 22.68
CA GLN A 100 0.04 -11.09 23.99
C GLN A 100 -0.52 -12.51 23.85
N LYS A 101 -1.51 -12.70 22.98
CA LYS A 101 -2.13 -14.02 22.73
C LYS A 101 -1.26 -14.94 21.87
N HIS A 102 -0.56 -14.37 20.91
CA HIS A 102 0.23 -15.09 19.91
C HIS A 102 1.69 -14.64 19.96
N ALA A 103 2.38 -15.04 21.04
CA ALA A 103 3.78 -14.71 21.26
C ALA A 103 4.68 -15.24 20.14
N ARG A 104 5.75 -14.51 19.83
CA ARG A 104 6.78 -14.93 18.87
C ARG A 104 7.51 -16.18 19.37
N ILE A 105 7.80 -17.08 18.45
CA ILE A 105 8.72 -18.18 18.63
C ILE A 105 10.03 -17.75 17.98
N VAL A 106 11.02 -17.45 18.81
CA VAL A 106 12.35 -17.02 18.35
C VAL A 106 13.29 -18.21 18.52
N ASP A 107 13.40 -19.01 17.47
CA ASP A 107 14.42 -20.04 17.38
C ASP A 107 15.78 -19.43 17.03
N LYS A 108 16.82 -20.25 17.02
CA LYS A 108 18.19 -19.80 16.75
C LYS A 108 18.34 -19.15 15.37
N GLU A 109 17.69 -19.69 14.35
CA GLU A 109 17.77 -19.13 12.98
C GLU A 109 17.11 -17.75 12.92
N THR A 110 15.95 -17.62 13.55
CA THR A 110 15.24 -16.34 13.68
C THR A 110 16.10 -15.34 14.45
N GLU A 111 16.65 -15.73 15.59
CA GLU A 111 17.54 -14.89 16.39
C GLU A 111 18.77 -14.43 15.60
N ASP A 112 19.44 -15.35 14.90
CA ASP A 112 20.61 -15.04 14.07
C ASP A 112 20.27 -14.05 12.94
N SER A 113 19.10 -14.21 12.30
CA SER A 113 18.58 -13.29 11.29
C SER A 113 18.33 -11.89 11.87
N LEU A 114 17.63 -11.81 13.00
CA LEU A 114 17.34 -10.55 13.70
C LEU A 114 18.64 -9.84 14.12
N ASN A 115 19.58 -10.57 14.72
CA ASN A 115 20.89 -10.07 15.10
C ASN A 115 21.71 -9.60 13.89
N ARG A 116 21.58 -10.28 12.73
CA ARG A 116 22.20 -9.81 11.49
C ARG A 116 21.60 -8.48 11.03
N ARG A 117 20.27 -8.31 11.04
CA ARG A 117 19.63 -7.03 10.69
C ARG A 117 20.11 -5.90 11.60
N GLN A 118 20.16 -6.17 12.91
CA GLN A 118 20.64 -5.20 13.90
C GLN A 118 22.09 -4.79 13.64
N ARG A 119 22.99 -5.76 13.39
CA ARG A 119 24.39 -5.47 13.04
C ARG A 119 24.50 -4.63 11.78
N CYS A 120 23.80 -5.00 10.71
CA CYS A 120 23.80 -4.24 9.46
C CYS A 120 23.32 -2.80 9.64
N LEU A 121 22.45 -2.53 10.62
CA LEU A 121 21.93 -1.20 10.91
C LEU A 121 22.75 -0.44 11.96
N ALA A 122 23.82 -1.02 12.50
CA ALA A 122 24.71 -0.29 13.39
C ALA A 122 25.37 0.90 12.64
N PRO A 123 25.68 2.01 13.31
CA PRO A 123 26.17 3.22 12.66
C PRO A 123 27.53 3.05 11.98
N ASP A 124 28.36 2.18 12.54
CA ASP A 124 29.77 1.95 12.23
C ASP A 124 30.02 0.62 11.49
N TYR A 125 28.96 -0.14 11.21
CA TYR A 125 29.08 -1.45 10.60
C TYR A 125 29.02 -1.39 9.07
N SER A 126 30.05 -1.94 8.41
CA SER A 126 30.09 -2.19 6.97
C SER A 126 30.05 -3.70 6.71
N PRO A 127 29.04 -4.21 5.97
CA PRO A 127 29.01 -5.63 5.58
C PRO A 127 30.02 -5.97 4.47
N TYR A 128 30.58 -4.96 3.79
CA TYR A 128 31.48 -5.15 2.66
C TYR A 128 32.94 -5.01 3.08
N ARG A 129 33.83 -5.79 2.45
CA ARG A 129 35.25 -5.93 2.84
C ARG A 129 36.11 -4.66 2.71
N ASN A 130 35.53 -3.56 2.23
CA ASN A 130 36.24 -2.31 1.98
C ASN A 130 35.91 -1.20 3.01
N GLY A 131 35.07 -1.48 4.00
CA GLY A 131 34.76 -0.54 5.09
C GLY A 131 33.79 0.60 4.72
N GLU A 132 33.16 0.55 3.55
CA GLU A 132 32.17 1.55 3.14
C GLU A 132 30.87 1.40 3.95
N LEU A 133 30.41 2.49 4.55
CA LEU A 133 29.13 2.51 5.25
C LEU A 133 27.98 2.35 4.24
N LEU A 134 26.92 1.70 4.69
CA LEU A 134 25.71 1.56 3.89
C LEU A 134 25.10 2.92 3.56
N SER A 135 24.72 3.09 2.30
CA SER A 135 23.97 4.27 1.85
C SER A 135 22.62 4.38 2.59
N PRO A 136 22.01 5.57 2.63
CA PRO A 136 20.69 5.76 3.23
C PRO A 136 19.63 4.79 2.66
N GLY A 137 19.64 4.57 1.35
CA GLY A 137 18.74 3.62 0.68
C GLY A 137 18.97 2.17 1.09
N GLU A 138 20.21 1.72 1.20
CA GLU A 138 20.50 0.36 1.67
C GLU A 138 20.07 0.15 3.13
N ARG A 139 20.24 1.17 3.98
CA ARG A 139 19.80 1.11 5.38
C ARG A 139 18.28 1.02 5.49
N THR A 140 17.54 1.81 4.70
CA THR A 140 16.06 1.76 4.71
C THR A 140 15.53 0.45 4.14
N ALA A 141 16.18 -0.09 3.11
CA ALA A 141 15.94 -1.43 2.61
C ALA A 141 16.09 -2.52 3.68
N ILE A 142 17.13 -2.44 4.52
CA ILE A 142 17.32 -3.39 5.62
C ILE A 142 16.25 -3.24 6.71
N LEU A 143 15.81 -2.01 7.02
CA LEU A 143 14.68 -1.77 7.93
C LEU A 143 13.36 -2.36 7.37
N ALA A 144 13.10 -2.15 6.08
CA ALA A 144 11.96 -2.73 5.38
C ALA A 144 11.99 -4.27 5.43
N CYS A 145 13.14 -4.89 5.16
CA CYS A 145 13.33 -6.33 5.31
C CYS A 145 13.10 -6.81 6.75
N ARG A 146 13.63 -6.08 7.74
CA ARG A 146 13.44 -6.41 9.17
C ARG A 146 11.95 -6.41 9.54
N PHE A 147 11.18 -5.44 9.03
CA PHE A 147 9.73 -5.40 9.25
C PHE A 147 9.03 -6.56 8.56
N ARG A 148 9.34 -6.84 7.29
CA ARG A 148 8.82 -7.99 6.56
C ARG A 148 9.04 -9.31 7.30
N ASP A 149 10.21 -9.47 7.91
CA ASP A 149 10.56 -10.69 8.66
C ASP A 149 9.52 -10.96 9.79
N GLU A 150 8.84 -9.95 10.36
CA GLU A 150 7.76 -10.14 11.34
C GLU A 150 6.56 -10.97 10.82
N MET A 151 6.31 -10.96 9.50
CA MET A 151 5.28 -11.80 8.88
C MET A 151 5.71 -13.27 8.80
N ALA A 152 7.02 -13.54 8.78
CA ALA A 152 7.61 -14.87 8.66
C ALA A 152 7.97 -15.49 10.01
N ILE A 153 8.10 -14.70 11.08
CA ILE A 153 8.33 -15.23 12.43
C ILE A 153 7.11 -16.04 12.90
N SER A 154 7.36 -17.27 13.33
CA SER A 154 6.34 -18.16 13.88
C SER A 154 5.73 -17.60 15.16
N ARG A 155 4.43 -17.82 15.34
CA ARG A 155 3.63 -17.36 16.47
C ARG A 155 2.96 -18.55 17.13
N LYS A 156 2.95 -18.54 18.47
CA LYS A 156 2.33 -19.61 19.27
C LYS A 156 0.81 -19.66 19.06
N ASN A 157 0.26 -20.87 18.91
CA ASN A 157 -1.18 -21.13 18.84
C ASN A 157 -1.92 -20.18 17.88
N LEU A 158 -1.30 -19.84 16.76
CA LEU A 158 -1.84 -18.85 15.81
C LEU A 158 -2.94 -19.46 14.94
N ASP A 159 -2.74 -20.69 14.51
CA ASP A 159 -3.69 -21.44 13.71
C ASP A 159 -4.51 -22.36 14.63
N PRO A 160 -5.85 -22.23 14.66
CA PRO A 160 -6.69 -23.08 15.51
C PRO A 160 -6.62 -24.58 15.19
N GLU A 161 -6.28 -24.93 13.94
CA GLU A 161 -6.24 -26.31 13.46
C GLU A 161 -4.83 -26.90 13.55
N TYR A 162 -3.81 -26.11 13.20
CA TYR A 162 -2.42 -26.58 13.10
C TYR A 162 -1.49 -26.10 14.23
N GLY A 163 -1.97 -25.24 15.12
CA GLY A 163 -1.21 -24.71 16.25
C GLY A 163 -0.26 -23.57 15.86
N ASP A 164 1.04 -23.79 16.00
CA ASP A 164 2.05 -22.77 15.74
C ASP A 164 2.20 -22.52 14.23
N SER A 165 2.15 -21.25 13.82
CA SER A 165 2.19 -20.88 12.40
C SER A 165 2.71 -19.46 12.19
N THR A 166 2.84 -19.04 10.94
CA THR A 166 3.29 -17.68 10.58
C THR A 166 2.11 -16.82 10.15
N LEU A 167 2.22 -15.50 10.38
CA LEU A 167 1.23 -14.53 9.90
C LEU A 167 1.09 -14.59 8.38
N ARG A 168 2.19 -14.80 7.67
CA ARG A 168 2.20 -15.02 6.22
C ARG A 168 1.23 -16.14 5.86
N LEU A 169 1.30 -17.31 6.49
CA LEU A 169 0.44 -18.44 6.14
C LEU A 169 -1.05 -18.18 6.42
N VAL A 170 -1.37 -17.81 7.67
CA VAL A 170 -2.77 -17.77 8.16
C VAL A 170 -3.59 -16.63 7.56
N THR A 171 -2.98 -15.47 7.33
CA THR A 171 -3.70 -14.27 6.86
C THR A 171 -4.00 -14.30 5.37
N ARG A 172 -3.33 -15.21 4.62
CA ARG A 172 -3.40 -15.30 3.16
C ARG A 172 -2.91 -14.06 2.41
N TRP A 173 -2.29 -13.11 3.10
CA TRP A 173 -1.48 -12.06 2.47
C TRP A 173 -0.23 -12.70 1.89
N ARG A 174 -0.20 -12.85 0.56
CA ARG A 174 0.93 -13.45 -0.15
C ARG A 174 1.76 -12.32 -0.75
N SER A 175 3.06 -12.31 -0.44
CA SER A 175 4.02 -11.51 -1.19
C SER A 175 4.03 -12.03 -2.63
N HIS A 176 3.75 -11.15 -3.57
CA HIS A 176 3.78 -11.44 -4.99
C HIS A 176 5.04 -10.80 -5.57
N THR A 177 6.02 -11.62 -5.92
CA THR A 177 7.26 -11.19 -6.59
C THR A 177 7.01 -10.78 -8.04
N ASP A 178 5.91 -11.27 -8.62
CA ASP A 178 5.54 -11.12 -10.03
C ASP A 178 4.26 -10.28 -10.17
N PHE A 179 4.10 -9.25 -9.33
CA PHE A 179 3.12 -8.20 -9.57
C PHE A 179 3.61 -7.42 -10.80
N HIS A 180 3.48 -8.03 -11.98
CA HIS A 180 3.61 -7.36 -13.25
C HIS A 180 2.54 -6.28 -13.24
N ILE A 181 2.99 -5.04 -13.14
CA ILE A 181 2.14 -3.87 -13.14
C ILE A 181 1.76 -3.73 -14.61
N ASP A 182 0.87 -4.61 -15.09
CA ASP A 182 0.62 -4.80 -16.51
C ASP A 182 0.23 -3.46 -17.13
N GLY A 183 1.09 -2.97 -18.02
CA GLY A 183 0.95 -1.67 -18.70
C GLY A 183 1.42 -0.44 -17.92
N PHE A 184 2.07 -0.59 -16.77
CA PHE A 184 3.07 0.35 -16.29
C PHE A 184 4.48 -0.12 -16.68
N PRO A 185 5.43 0.80 -16.83
CA PRO A 185 6.82 0.42 -17.01
C PRO A 185 7.34 -0.22 -15.71
N ASP A 186 7.55 -1.54 -15.71
CA ASP A 186 8.17 -2.30 -14.60
C ASP A 186 9.50 -1.68 -14.11
N ALA A 187 10.18 -0.92 -14.97
CA ALA A 187 11.42 -0.20 -14.66
C ALA A 187 11.21 1.06 -13.80
N GLU A 188 10.06 1.73 -13.87
CA GLU A 188 9.82 3.01 -13.17
C GLU A 188 9.29 2.80 -11.76
N VAL A 189 8.48 1.77 -11.51
CA VAL A 189 8.04 1.41 -10.15
C VAL A 189 9.15 0.78 -9.32
N ARG A 190 10.17 0.20 -9.95
CA ARG A 190 11.33 -0.38 -9.25
C ARG A 190 12.46 0.60 -8.97
N SER A 191 12.55 1.71 -9.68
CA SER A 191 13.67 2.62 -9.49
C SER A 191 13.45 4.00 -10.10
N GLY A 192 12.30 4.65 -9.93
CA GLY A 192 12.18 6.06 -10.30
C GLY A 192 13.40 6.84 -9.78
N ARG A 193 14.28 7.26 -10.69
CA ARG A 193 15.63 7.83 -10.42
C ARG A 193 16.59 6.98 -9.55
N GLY A 194 16.28 5.73 -9.24
CA GLY A 194 17.04 4.88 -8.32
C GLY A 194 16.81 5.22 -6.83
N LEU A 195 15.75 5.94 -6.50
CA LEU A 195 15.56 6.52 -5.17
C LEU A 195 14.60 5.73 -4.27
N TYR A 196 13.95 4.68 -4.76
CA TYR A 196 13.07 3.84 -3.97
C TYR A 196 12.94 2.45 -4.57
N GLU A 197 12.49 1.51 -3.74
CA GLU A 197 12.20 0.14 -4.14
C GLU A 197 10.99 -0.38 -3.36
N ALA A 198 10.02 -0.95 -4.08
CA ALA A 198 8.91 -1.70 -3.49
C ALA A 198 9.37 -3.13 -3.21
N TYR A 199 9.60 -3.44 -1.93
CA TYR A 199 10.21 -4.70 -1.49
C TYR A 199 9.23 -5.88 -1.54
N ASP A 200 8.03 -5.68 -0.99
CA ASP A 200 7.01 -6.71 -0.94
C ASP A 200 5.65 -6.10 -1.19
N ILE A 201 4.92 -6.66 -2.15
CA ILE A 201 3.53 -6.34 -2.44
C ILE A 201 2.69 -7.53 -1.97
N PHE A 202 1.93 -7.31 -0.91
CA PHE A 202 1.04 -8.28 -0.31
C PHE A 202 -0.36 -8.14 -0.90
N VAL A 203 -0.81 -9.22 -1.51
CA VAL A 203 -2.16 -9.32 -2.09
C VAL A 203 -2.93 -10.47 -1.47
N ASN A 204 -4.25 -10.33 -1.46
CA ASN A 204 -5.17 -11.42 -1.18
C ASN A 204 -6.06 -11.60 -2.41
N SER A 205 -6.09 -12.82 -2.97
CA SER A 205 -6.86 -13.13 -4.18
C SER A 205 -8.37 -12.85 -4.09
N LYS A 206 -8.90 -12.70 -2.88
CA LYS A 206 -10.34 -12.45 -2.65
C LYS A 206 -10.71 -10.98 -2.53
N HIS A 207 -9.74 -10.09 -2.47
CA HIS A 207 -9.97 -8.68 -2.18
C HIS A 207 -9.16 -7.77 -3.11
N PRO A 208 -9.71 -6.60 -3.49
CA PRO A 208 -9.00 -5.61 -4.31
C PRO A 208 -7.86 -4.92 -3.55
N HIS A 209 -7.76 -5.16 -2.24
CA HIS A 209 -6.82 -4.46 -1.36
C HIS A 209 -5.38 -4.91 -1.63
N VAL A 210 -4.47 -3.95 -1.53
CA VAL A 210 -3.03 -4.18 -1.61
C VAL A 210 -2.35 -3.56 -0.40
N LYS A 211 -1.37 -4.25 0.14
CA LYS A 211 -0.47 -3.70 1.16
C LYS A 211 0.95 -3.86 0.68
N LEU A 212 1.81 -2.88 0.92
CA LEU A 212 3.18 -2.97 0.45
C LEU A 212 4.17 -2.31 1.39
N ILE A 213 5.41 -2.80 1.31
CA ILE A 213 6.55 -2.22 2.01
C ILE A 213 7.41 -1.50 0.98
N LEU A 214 7.61 -0.20 1.20
CA LEU A 214 8.38 0.69 0.36
C LEU A 214 9.63 1.13 1.13
N SER A 215 10.79 1.10 0.50
CA SER A 215 11.98 1.76 1.03
C SER A 215 12.37 2.92 0.14
N ASN A 216 12.73 4.05 0.74
CA ASN A 216 13.18 5.25 0.07
C ASN A 216 14.62 5.55 0.45
N ALA A 217 15.38 6.09 -0.51
CA ALA A 217 16.72 6.64 -0.32
C ALA A 217 16.70 8.11 0.09
N VAL A 218 15.51 8.75 0.05
CA VAL A 218 15.29 10.15 0.38
C VAL A 218 14.26 10.31 1.51
N ARG A 219 14.33 11.43 2.22
CA ARG A 219 13.38 11.86 3.25
C ARG A 219 12.56 13.03 2.67
N PRO A 220 11.28 13.21 3.05
CA PRO A 220 10.53 14.39 2.64
C PRO A 220 11.16 15.69 3.15
N GLU A 221 10.93 16.80 2.46
CA GLU A 221 11.46 18.12 2.83
C GLU A 221 10.84 18.62 4.14
N LYS A 222 9.52 18.42 4.32
CA LYS A 222 8.78 18.61 5.58
C LYS A 222 8.10 17.32 6.02
N GLU A 223 7.79 17.16 7.30
CA GLU A 223 7.27 15.89 7.83
C GLU A 223 5.91 15.49 7.22
N ASP A 224 5.14 16.50 6.85
CA ASP A 224 3.80 16.47 6.29
C ASP A 224 3.76 16.50 4.76
N ASP A 225 4.93 16.53 4.10
CA ASP A 225 5.00 16.35 2.65
C ASP A 225 4.87 14.88 2.26
N LEU A 226 4.25 14.63 1.11
CA LEU A 226 4.18 13.30 0.49
C LEU A 226 5.42 13.08 -0.37
N LEU A 227 6.05 11.91 -0.26
CA LEU A 227 7.14 11.58 -1.17
C LEU A 227 6.57 11.26 -2.56
N ARG A 228 7.29 11.70 -3.59
CA ARG A 228 6.96 11.36 -4.98
C ARG A 228 6.88 9.85 -5.18
N SER A 229 7.81 9.09 -4.61
CA SER A 229 7.82 7.62 -4.65
C SER A 229 6.56 6.99 -4.05
N GLU A 230 6.06 7.51 -2.94
CA GLU A 230 4.84 7.01 -2.29
C GLU A 230 3.63 7.23 -3.19
N LEU A 231 3.48 8.43 -3.77
CA LEU A 231 2.39 8.74 -4.68
C LEU A 231 2.44 7.87 -5.94
N LEU A 232 3.62 7.76 -6.57
CA LEU A 232 3.81 6.96 -7.78
C LEU A 232 3.43 5.48 -7.55
N VAL A 233 3.88 4.89 -6.42
CA VAL A 233 3.59 3.49 -6.10
C VAL A 233 2.10 3.29 -5.80
N ILE A 234 1.46 4.20 -5.05
CA ILE A 234 0.01 4.15 -4.80
C ILE A 234 -0.77 4.12 -6.11
N LEU A 235 -0.48 5.06 -7.01
CA LEU A 235 -1.18 5.19 -8.30
C LEU A 235 -0.94 3.99 -9.21
N ALA A 236 0.31 3.52 -9.30
CA ALA A 236 0.67 2.36 -10.12
C ALA A 236 -0.02 1.08 -9.65
N VAL A 237 -0.08 0.87 -8.33
CA VAL A 237 -0.77 -0.27 -7.72
C VAL A 237 -2.27 -0.19 -7.95
N MET A 238 -2.90 0.97 -7.68
CA MET A 238 -4.34 1.17 -7.93
C MET A 238 -4.70 0.87 -9.39
N HIS A 239 -3.97 1.48 -10.31
CA HIS A 239 -4.22 1.34 -11.74
C HIS A 239 -4.07 -0.12 -12.19
N SER A 240 -3.06 -0.83 -11.71
CA SER A 240 -2.83 -2.22 -12.13
C SER A 240 -3.81 -3.19 -11.52
N ARG A 241 -4.22 -2.93 -10.28
CA ARG A 241 -5.20 -3.76 -9.60
C ARG A 241 -6.58 -3.69 -10.24
N LEU A 242 -6.97 -2.51 -10.75
CA LEU A 242 -8.18 -2.31 -11.57
C LEU A 242 -8.21 -3.15 -12.86
N ARG A 243 -7.04 -3.60 -13.34
CA ARG A 243 -6.93 -4.37 -14.59
C ARG A 243 -6.95 -5.88 -14.39
N VAL A 244 -6.86 -6.33 -13.14
CA VAL A 244 -6.91 -7.76 -12.82
C VAL A 244 -8.33 -8.27 -13.05
N GLU A 245 -8.46 -9.34 -13.83
CA GLU A 245 -9.76 -9.88 -14.27
C GLU A 245 -10.71 -10.18 -13.10
N SER A 246 -10.19 -10.69 -11.98
CA SER A 246 -11.00 -11.01 -10.80
C SER A 246 -11.54 -9.79 -10.05
N PHE A 247 -11.17 -8.56 -10.43
CA PHE A 247 -11.59 -7.32 -9.77
C PHE A 247 -12.21 -6.29 -10.73
N LEU A 248 -12.70 -6.73 -11.90
CA LEU A 248 -13.33 -5.83 -12.88
C LEU A 248 -14.64 -5.20 -12.39
N ASP A 249 -15.28 -5.78 -11.38
CA ASP A 249 -16.48 -5.26 -10.71
C ASP A 249 -16.17 -4.30 -9.56
N HIS A 250 -14.89 -4.02 -9.30
CA HIS A 250 -14.44 -3.08 -8.28
C HIS A 250 -13.96 -1.77 -8.92
N VAL A 251 -14.38 -0.64 -8.37
CA VAL A 251 -13.98 0.71 -8.80
C VAL A 251 -13.04 1.40 -7.81
N ILE A 252 -12.91 0.85 -6.59
CA ILE A 252 -11.99 1.32 -5.55
C ILE A 252 -10.94 0.24 -5.29
N MET A 253 -9.66 0.64 -5.33
CA MET A 253 -8.52 -0.20 -5.00
C MET A 253 -7.80 0.34 -3.77
N PRO A 254 -8.12 -0.13 -2.56
CA PRO A 254 -7.45 0.35 -1.36
C PRO A 254 -5.98 -0.09 -1.32
N VAL A 255 -5.08 0.87 -1.08
CA VAL A 255 -3.63 0.62 -0.98
C VAL A 255 -3.12 1.08 0.38
N MET A 256 -2.38 0.20 1.06
CA MET A 256 -1.64 0.53 2.29
C MET A 256 -0.15 0.47 2.02
N VAL A 257 0.59 1.50 2.39
CA VAL A 257 2.04 1.59 2.20
C VAL A 257 2.72 1.76 3.56
N PHE A 258 3.69 0.90 3.84
CA PHE A 258 4.67 1.08 4.91
C PHE A 258 5.93 1.68 4.29
N SER A 259 6.09 2.99 4.41
CA SER A 259 7.15 3.75 3.75
C SER A 259 8.31 3.95 4.70
N PHE A 260 9.42 3.24 4.47
CA PHE A 260 10.67 3.39 5.20
C PHE A 260 11.55 4.42 4.52
N MET A 261 12.20 5.28 5.29
CA MET A 261 13.00 6.38 4.76
C MET A 261 14.12 6.82 5.72
N PRO A 262 15.12 7.56 5.23
CA PRO A 262 16.22 8.01 6.04
C PRO A 262 15.80 9.02 7.13
N PRO A 263 16.61 9.20 8.18
CA PRO A 263 17.77 8.35 8.51
C PRO A 263 17.38 6.95 8.99
N SER A 264 16.21 6.80 9.61
CA SER A 264 15.69 5.54 10.19
C SER A 264 14.24 5.79 10.65
N HIS A 265 13.35 6.07 9.70
CA HIS A 265 11.93 6.35 9.96
C HIS A 265 11.02 5.45 9.13
N VAL A 266 9.79 5.31 9.61
CA VAL A 266 8.70 4.70 8.85
C VAL A 266 7.44 5.54 9.02
N ARG A 267 6.61 5.62 7.98
CA ARG A 267 5.23 6.08 8.09
C ARG A 267 4.27 5.14 7.38
N VAL A 268 3.00 5.19 7.76
CA VAL A 268 1.92 4.42 7.16
C VAL A 268 1.07 5.36 6.33
N LEU A 269 0.79 4.96 5.09
CA LEU A 269 -0.16 5.62 4.21
C LEU A 269 -1.27 4.63 3.88
N MET A 270 -2.52 5.10 3.87
CA MET A 270 -3.67 4.35 3.36
C MET A 270 -4.36 5.22 2.33
N ALA A 271 -4.61 4.68 1.14
CA ALA A 271 -5.11 5.45 0.03
C ALA A 271 -6.27 4.77 -0.69
N ILE A 272 -7.20 5.59 -1.17
CA ILE A 272 -8.28 5.21 -2.10
C ILE A 272 -8.43 6.29 -3.18
N PHE A 273 -9.01 5.91 -4.31
CA PHE A 273 -9.65 6.85 -5.21
C PHE A 273 -11.15 6.82 -4.94
N ASP A 274 -11.73 7.96 -4.55
CA ASP A 274 -13.15 8.04 -4.14
C ASP A 274 -14.10 8.36 -5.31
N GLY A 275 -13.60 8.44 -6.54
CA GLY A 275 -14.37 8.87 -7.71
C GLY A 275 -14.25 10.37 -8.01
N GLN A 276 -13.60 11.15 -7.15
CA GLN A 276 -13.31 12.57 -7.41
C GLN A 276 -11.81 12.88 -7.21
N LYS A 277 -11.20 12.29 -6.18
CA LYS A 277 -9.83 12.55 -5.77
C LYS A 277 -9.17 11.33 -5.14
N ILE A 278 -7.85 11.36 -5.10
CA ILE A 278 -7.06 10.44 -4.31
C ILE A 278 -7.08 10.93 -2.86
N ARG A 279 -7.62 10.12 -1.96
CA ARG A 279 -7.58 10.38 -0.53
C ARG A 279 -6.49 9.55 0.10
N ILE A 280 -5.64 10.18 0.89
CA ILE A 280 -4.52 9.53 1.59
C ILE A 280 -4.61 9.87 3.07
N SER A 281 -4.85 8.87 3.90
CA SER A 281 -4.65 8.97 5.34
C SER A 281 -3.19 8.66 5.64
N MET A 282 -2.45 9.64 6.16
CA MET A 282 -1.00 9.60 6.33
C MET A 282 -0.61 9.77 7.79
N SER A 283 0.28 8.91 8.28
CA SER A 283 0.88 9.09 9.59
C SER A 283 2.07 10.04 9.59
N GLY A 284 2.37 10.57 10.77
CA GLY A 284 3.66 11.21 11.03
C GLY A 284 4.83 10.23 10.85
N LEU A 285 6.04 10.79 10.81
CA LEU A 285 7.29 10.01 10.74
C LEU A 285 7.59 9.38 12.10
N MET A 286 7.58 8.07 12.17
CA MET A 286 7.90 7.32 13.39
C MET A 286 9.36 6.86 13.36
N PRO A 287 10.18 7.20 14.36
CA PRO A 287 11.53 6.67 14.47
C PRO A 287 11.52 5.14 14.55
N CYS A 288 12.32 4.49 13.71
CA CYS A 288 12.32 3.04 13.55
C CYS A 288 13.74 2.51 13.48
N SER A 289 14.08 1.59 14.37
CA SER A 289 15.35 0.88 14.40
C SER A 289 15.11 -0.63 14.38
N ALA A 290 16.18 -1.42 14.19
CA ALA A 290 16.11 -2.88 14.21
C ALA A 290 15.47 -3.46 15.50
N THR A 291 15.54 -2.72 16.60
CA THR A 291 15.08 -3.11 17.94
C THR A 291 13.79 -2.43 18.37
N SER A 292 13.14 -1.64 17.49
CA SER A 292 11.88 -0.94 17.76
C SER A 292 10.68 -1.90 17.77
N GLN A 293 10.66 -2.85 18.71
CA GLN A 293 9.69 -3.93 18.70
C GLN A 293 8.24 -3.47 18.86
N ASP A 294 7.95 -2.54 19.76
CA ASP A 294 6.58 -2.05 19.99
C ASP A 294 6.00 -1.40 18.72
N LEU A 295 6.86 -0.70 17.97
CA LEU A 295 6.51 -0.15 16.67
C LEU A 295 6.25 -1.28 15.66
N TYR A 296 7.15 -2.26 15.55
CA TYR A 296 6.95 -3.40 14.64
C TYR A 296 5.69 -4.20 14.96
N ASP A 297 5.40 -4.41 16.24
CA ASP A 297 4.17 -5.05 16.70
C ASP A 297 2.96 -4.21 16.26
N THR A 298 3.00 -2.89 16.42
CA THR A 298 1.92 -2.03 15.93
C THR A 298 1.74 -2.11 14.41
N LEU A 299 2.82 -1.99 13.64
CA LEU A 299 2.77 -2.02 12.17
C LEU A 299 2.31 -3.39 11.65
N VAL A 300 2.72 -4.49 12.28
CA VAL A 300 2.34 -5.83 11.81
C VAL A 300 0.86 -6.09 12.05
N ARG A 301 0.21 -5.47 13.05
CA ARG A 301 -1.26 -5.53 13.16
C ARG A 301 -1.93 -5.00 11.90
N TYR A 302 -1.42 -3.92 11.32
CA TYR A 302 -1.94 -3.37 10.07
C TYR A 302 -1.59 -4.26 8.87
N LEU A 303 -0.34 -4.70 8.76
CA LEU A 303 0.11 -5.52 7.63
C LEU A 303 -0.61 -6.89 7.58
N ALA A 304 -0.72 -7.57 8.71
CA ALA A 304 -1.39 -8.86 8.84
C ALA A 304 -2.93 -8.76 8.96
N GLY A 305 -3.45 -7.55 9.23
CA GLY A 305 -4.88 -7.29 9.42
C GLY A 305 -5.76 -7.64 8.21
N GLY A 306 -7.07 -7.71 8.41
CA GLY A 306 -8.04 -7.99 7.35
C GLY A 306 -8.46 -6.76 6.55
N THR A 307 -9.49 -6.96 5.72
CA THR A 307 -10.22 -5.91 5.01
C THR A 307 -11.55 -5.66 5.72
N ASN A 308 -12.10 -4.45 5.65
CA ASN A 308 -13.38 -4.15 6.27
C ASN A 308 -14.55 -4.52 5.35
N PRO A 309 -15.42 -5.48 5.71
CA PRO A 309 -16.57 -5.86 4.87
C PRO A 309 -17.69 -4.82 4.85
N LYS A 310 -17.63 -3.78 5.71
CA LYS A 310 -18.67 -2.75 5.81
C LYS A 310 -18.53 -1.63 4.77
N VAL A 311 -17.35 -1.48 4.17
CA VAL A 311 -17.12 -0.52 3.08
C VAL A 311 -17.15 -1.24 1.75
N ASP A 312 -17.89 -0.67 0.80
CA ASP A 312 -18.00 -1.20 -0.55
C ASP A 312 -16.82 -0.70 -1.39
N THR A 313 -16.29 -1.57 -2.23
CA THR A 313 -15.24 -1.24 -3.21
C THR A 313 -15.74 -1.32 -4.65
N LYS A 314 -17.00 -1.74 -4.85
CA LYS A 314 -17.67 -1.83 -6.14
C LYS A 314 -18.44 -0.57 -6.51
N LYS A 315 -18.59 0.36 -5.57
CA LYS A 315 -19.29 1.63 -5.77
C LYS A 315 -18.52 2.75 -5.11
N PHE A 316 -18.51 3.92 -5.75
CA PHE A 316 -17.95 5.11 -5.15
C PHE A 316 -18.76 5.58 -3.93
N PRO A 317 -18.09 6.17 -2.92
CA PRO A 317 -18.78 6.78 -1.78
C PRO A 317 -19.74 7.88 -2.22
N VAL A 318 -20.87 8.00 -1.53
CA VAL A 318 -21.75 9.17 -1.70
C VAL A 318 -21.07 10.36 -1.04
N HIS A 319 -20.74 11.37 -1.84
CA HIS A 319 -20.25 12.62 -1.31
C HIS A 319 -21.43 13.38 -0.69
N PRO A 320 -21.34 13.85 0.57
CA PRO A 320 -22.33 14.77 1.10
C PRO A 320 -22.29 16.05 0.26
N VAL A 321 -23.25 16.20 -0.67
CA VAL A 321 -23.41 17.41 -1.46
C VAL A 321 -23.60 18.58 -0.50
N ALA A 322 -22.87 19.67 -0.74
CA ALA A 322 -23.05 20.94 -0.07
C ALA A 322 -24.53 21.37 -0.18
N ARG A 323 -25.30 21.13 0.88
CA ARG A 323 -26.65 21.69 1.04
C ARG A 323 -26.54 23.17 1.31
N HIS A 324 -26.21 23.97 0.31
CA HIS A 324 -26.43 25.42 0.29
C HIS A 324 -26.40 25.84 -1.18
N MET A 325 -27.57 25.84 -1.84
CA MET A 325 -27.96 26.75 -2.93
C MET A 325 -29.35 26.41 -3.52
N GLU A 326 -30.33 25.99 -2.69
CA GLU A 326 -31.75 25.94 -3.11
C GLU A 326 -32.70 26.67 -2.14
N GLU A 327 -32.17 27.43 -1.18
CA GLU A 327 -32.95 28.43 -0.45
C GLU A 327 -32.18 29.75 -0.49
N LEU A 328 -32.40 30.54 -1.55
CA LEU A 328 -32.44 32.00 -1.54
C LEU A 328 -33.00 32.54 -2.87
#